data_AF-A0A348YKP2-F1
#
_entry.id   AF-A0A348YKP2-F1
#
_cell.length_a   1.000
_cell.length_b   1.000
_cell.length_c   1.000
_cell.angle_alpha   90.00
_cell.angle_beta   90.00
_cell.angle_gamma   90.00
#
_symmetry.space_group_name_H-M   'P 1'
#
loop_
_entity.id
_entity.type
_entity.pdbx_description
1 polymer ?
#
loop_
_entity_poly.entity_id
_entity_poly.type
_entity_poly.pdbx_seq_one_letter_code
_entity_poly.pdbx_strand_id
1 'polypeptide(L)'
;QNNTIDGAWIMSGVPASAVTQACSSGSRIIPIDDDLLAKLKAKFPWYSGYVIPKGTYPGQTEDVKTSAIKMVLFCSSRLDEQTVYDLTRTFWENIEELGKSQANLKGLKIEDAVKDIASLPLHEGAARYYKEKKILN
;
A
#
# COMPACT_ATOMS: atom_id res chain seq x y z
N GLN A 1 1.03 -9.85 25.06
CA GLN A 1 1.72 -9.47 26.31
C GLN A 1 1.09 -10.14 27.54
N ASN A 2 -0.24 -10.30 27.63
CA ASN A 2 -0.88 -10.89 28.83
C ASN A 2 -1.50 -12.29 28.60
N ASN A 3 -1.10 -13.01 27.54
CA ASN A 3 -1.69 -14.29 27.11
C ASN A 3 -3.23 -14.29 26.98
N THR A 4 -3.82 -13.11 26.75
CA THR A 4 -5.26 -12.96 26.54
C THR A 4 -5.68 -13.22 25.08
N ILE A 5 -4.71 -13.29 24.17
CA ILE A 5 -4.91 -13.55 22.74
C ILE A 5 -3.79 -14.47 22.23
N ASP A 6 -4.17 -15.46 21.41
CA ASP A 6 -3.22 -16.40 20.79
C ASP A 6 -2.69 -15.91 19.43
N GLY A 7 -3.35 -14.91 18.85
CA GLY A 7 -2.98 -14.31 17.58
C GLY A 7 -3.67 -12.97 17.35
N ALA A 8 -3.08 -12.16 16.48
CA ALA A 8 -3.64 -10.86 16.08
C ALA A 8 -3.47 -10.67 14.57
N TRP A 9 -4.51 -10.14 13.93
CA TRP A 9 -4.40 -9.63 12.56
C TRP A 9 -4.13 -8.13 12.61
N ILE A 10 -2.99 -7.70 12.08
CA ILE A 10 -2.57 -6.29 12.08
C ILE A 10 -2.42 -5.83 10.64
N MET A 11 -3.35 -4.97 10.18
CA MET A 11 -3.27 -4.31 8.88
C MET A 11 -2.65 -2.93 9.06
N SER A 12 -1.35 -2.81 8.81
CA SER A 12 -0.58 -1.56 8.96
C SER A 12 0.55 -1.48 7.93
N GLY A 13 1.03 -0.26 7.67
CA GLY A 13 2.30 -0.07 6.97
C GLY A 13 3.47 -0.66 7.76
N VAL A 14 4.49 -1.13 7.04
CA VAL A 14 5.70 -1.75 7.59
C VAL A 14 6.81 -0.71 7.70
N PRO A 15 7.53 -0.60 8.84
CA PRO A 15 7.33 -1.36 10.09
C PRO A 15 6.22 -0.78 10.97
N ALA A 16 5.52 -1.66 11.70
CA ALA A 16 4.44 -1.31 12.62
C ALA A 16 4.85 -1.53 14.08
N SER A 17 4.68 -0.53 14.94
CA SER A 17 5.08 -0.59 16.37
C SER A 17 4.44 -1.74 17.14
N ALA A 18 3.15 -2.02 16.88
CA ALA A 18 2.42 -3.12 17.51
C ALA A 18 3.02 -4.49 17.17
N VAL A 19 3.47 -4.68 15.91
CA VAL A 19 4.13 -5.92 15.48
C VAL A 19 5.51 -6.02 16.13
N THR A 20 6.28 -4.92 16.19
CA THR A 20 7.56 -4.88 16.91
C THR A 20 7.40 -5.28 18.37
N GLN A 21 6.42 -4.73 19.08
CA GLN A 21 6.16 -5.06 20.48
C GLN A 21 5.75 -6.52 20.68
N ALA A 22 4.92 -7.06 19.78
CA ALA A 22 4.52 -8.47 19.81
C ALA A 22 5.72 -9.40 19.59
N CYS A 23 6.54 -9.13 18.58
CA CYS A 23 7.75 -9.91 18.28
C CYS A 23 8.79 -9.83 19.41
N SER A 24 9.01 -8.65 20.01
CA SER A 24 9.86 -8.51 21.21
C SER A 24 9.35 -9.30 22.42
N SER A 25 8.06 -9.63 22.45
CA SER A 25 7.43 -10.44 23.50
C SER A 25 7.41 -11.94 23.16
N GLY A 26 8.14 -12.38 22.12
CA GLY A 26 8.24 -13.78 21.71
C GLY A 26 7.21 -14.23 20.68
N SER A 27 6.38 -13.34 20.13
CA SER A 27 5.49 -13.68 19.01
C SER A 27 6.27 -13.79 17.69
N ARG A 28 5.70 -14.49 16.71
CA ARG A 28 6.24 -14.57 15.35
C ARG A 28 5.19 -14.20 14.32
N ILE A 29 5.63 -13.73 13.17
CA ILE A 29 4.75 -13.43 12.04
C ILE A 29 4.46 -14.74 11.30
N ILE A 30 3.19 -15.01 11.00
CA ILE A 30 2.77 -16.16 10.21
C ILE A 30 2.72 -15.76 8.74
N PRO A 31 3.47 -16.42 7.85
CA PRO A 31 3.43 -16.09 6.43
C PRO A 31 2.08 -16.47 5.81
N ILE A 32 1.68 -15.72 4.80
CA ILE A 32 0.58 -16.08 3.91
C ILE A 32 1.22 -16.75 2.69
N ASP A 33 0.88 -18.01 2.45
CA ASP A 33 1.36 -18.77 1.30
C ASP A 33 0.72 -18.28 -0.02
N ASP A 34 1.34 -18.66 -1.14
CA ASP A 34 0.95 -18.18 -2.46
C ASP A 34 -0.46 -18.69 -2.86
N ASP A 35 -0.88 -19.87 -2.40
CA ASP A 35 -2.19 -20.44 -2.68
C ASP A 35 -3.31 -19.67 -1.96
N LEU A 36 -3.09 -19.35 -0.67
CA LEU A 36 -3.99 -18.53 0.11
C LEU A 36 -4.06 -17.11 -0.46
N LEU A 37 -2.92 -16.54 -0.87
CA LEU A 37 -2.89 -15.23 -1.50
C LEU A 37 -3.63 -15.24 -2.85
N ALA A 38 -3.50 -16.30 -3.65
CA ALA A 38 -4.22 -16.45 -4.91
C ALA A 38 -5.75 -16.54 -4.68
N LYS A 39 -6.19 -17.32 -3.70
CA LYS A 39 -7.61 -17.39 -3.29
C LYS A 39 -8.13 -16.05 -2.79
N LEU A 40 -7.33 -15.33 -2.00
CA LEU A 40 -7.66 -14.01 -1.50
C LEU A 40 -7.84 -13.02 -2.66
N LYS A 41 -6.89 -12.99 -3.60
CA LYS A 41 -6.94 -12.14 -4.80
C LYS A 41 -8.13 -12.43 -5.70
N ALA A 42 -8.45 -13.71 -5.91
CA ALA A 42 -9.59 -14.12 -6.73
C ALA A 42 -10.93 -13.60 -6.18
N LYS A 43 -11.07 -13.55 -4.84
CA LYS A 43 -12.28 -13.04 -4.18
C LYS A 43 -12.25 -11.53 -3.95
N PHE A 44 -11.06 -10.98 -3.72
CA PHE A 44 -10.82 -9.60 -3.31
C PHE A 44 -9.65 -9.01 -4.12
N PRO A 45 -9.91 -8.51 -5.34
CA PRO A 45 -8.86 -8.09 -6.30
C PRO A 45 -7.96 -6.92 -5.85
N TRP A 46 -8.28 -6.27 -4.73
CA TRP A 46 -7.49 -5.18 -4.13
C TRP A 46 -6.35 -5.66 -3.22
N TYR A 47 -6.27 -6.96 -2.93
CA TYR A 47 -5.10 -7.51 -2.28
C TYR A 47 -3.95 -7.76 -3.27
N SER A 48 -2.75 -7.38 -2.88
CA SER A 48 -1.49 -7.71 -3.54
C SER A 48 -0.62 -8.54 -2.61
N GLY A 49 0.45 -9.13 -3.16
CA GLY A 49 1.46 -9.80 -2.35
C GLY A 49 2.48 -8.78 -1.88
N TYR A 50 2.99 -8.96 -0.66
CA TYR A 50 4.08 -8.17 -0.13
C TYR A 50 5.07 -9.08 0.60
N VAL A 51 6.35 -8.74 0.53
CA VAL A 51 7.41 -9.43 1.26
C VAL A 51 7.94 -8.49 2.31
N ILE A 52 7.78 -8.86 3.58
CA ILE A 52 8.43 -8.18 4.70
C ILE A 52 9.89 -8.66 4.70
N PRO A 53 10.87 -7.77 4.43
CA PRO A 53 12.28 -8.18 4.38
C PRO A 53 12.75 -8.74 5.73
N LYS A 54 13.67 -9.70 5.70
CA LYS A 54 14.32 -10.23 6.90
C LYS A 54 14.91 -9.11 7.77
N GLY A 55 14.85 -9.27 9.08
CA GLY A 55 15.36 -8.28 10.03
C GLY A 55 14.46 -7.05 10.22
N THR A 56 13.28 -6.99 9.58
CA THR A 56 12.33 -5.89 9.81
C THR A 56 11.81 -5.88 11.25
N TYR A 57 11.58 -7.06 11.83
CA TYR A 57 11.10 -7.21 13.22
C TYR A 57 12.07 -8.05 14.08
N PRO A 58 12.09 -7.83 15.40
CA PRO A 58 12.91 -8.62 16.33
C PRO A 58 12.65 -10.12 16.17
N GLY A 59 13.71 -10.92 16.07
CA GLY A 59 13.61 -12.38 15.92
C GLY A 59 13.17 -12.87 14.54
N GLN A 60 12.88 -11.98 13.58
CA GLN A 60 12.54 -12.35 12.21
C GLN A 60 13.83 -12.54 11.38
N THR A 61 14.25 -13.79 11.18
CA THR A 61 15.49 -14.14 10.45
C THR A 61 15.30 -14.32 8.94
N GLU A 62 14.06 -14.57 8.50
CA GLU A 62 13.71 -14.84 7.10
C GLU A 62 12.74 -13.79 6.55
N ASP A 63 12.67 -13.69 5.23
CA ASP A 63 11.63 -12.91 4.55
C ASP A 63 10.26 -13.52 4.84
N VAL A 64 9.25 -12.68 5.09
CA VAL A 64 7.89 -13.12 5.35
C VAL A 64 6.95 -12.66 4.25
N LYS A 65 6.40 -13.61 3.50
CA LYS A 65 5.33 -13.34 2.53
C LYS A 65 4.03 -13.00 3.26
N THR A 66 3.33 -11.97 2.81
CA THR A 66 2.06 -11.51 3.35
C THR A 66 1.20 -10.87 2.27
N SER A 67 0.00 -10.45 2.64
CA SER A 67 -0.89 -9.65 1.80
C SER A 67 -0.72 -8.16 2.11
N ALA A 68 -0.83 -7.32 1.09
CA ALA A 68 -0.94 -5.87 1.24
C ALA A 68 -2.15 -5.34 0.45
N ILE A 69 -2.57 -4.12 0.74
CA ILE A 69 -3.55 -3.37 -0.04
C ILE A 69 -2.86 -2.09 -0.49
N LYS A 70 -3.02 -1.73 -1.76
CA LYS A 70 -2.47 -0.48 -2.27
C LYS A 70 -3.28 0.70 -1.76
N MET A 71 -2.60 1.68 -1.16
CA MET A 71 -3.23 2.92 -0.77
C MET A 71 -3.50 3.76 -2.02
N VAL A 72 -4.74 4.21 -2.19
CA VAL A 72 -5.17 5.05 -3.31
C VAL A 72 -5.90 6.28 -2.77
N LEU A 73 -5.78 7.40 -3.49
CA LEU A 73 -6.49 8.64 -3.18
C LEU A 73 -7.83 8.66 -3.94
N PHE A 74 -8.93 8.67 -3.21
CA PHE A 74 -10.26 8.75 -3.79
C PHE A 74 -10.73 10.20 -3.90
N CYS A 75 -11.52 10.46 -4.94
CA CYS A 75 -12.24 11.71 -5.12
C CYS A 75 -13.69 11.44 -5.54
N SER A 76 -14.55 12.43 -5.40
CA SER A 76 -15.93 12.34 -5.88
C SER A 76 -15.96 12.41 -7.40
N SER A 77 -16.77 11.56 -8.04
CA SER A 77 -17.03 11.61 -9.48
C SER A 77 -17.79 12.86 -9.94
N ARG A 78 -18.23 13.72 -9.01
CA ARG A 78 -18.90 14.99 -9.31
C ARG A 78 -17.94 16.17 -9.46
N LEU A 79 -16.66 15.99 -9.14
CA LEU A 79 -15.67 17.04 -9.36
C LEU A 79 -15.48 17.23 -10.87
N ASP A 80 -15.23 18.47 -11.29
CA ASP A 80 -14.92 18.72 -12.69
C ASP A 80 -13.54 18.17 -13.06
N GLU A 81 -13.37 17.89 -14.34
CA GLU A 81 -12.13 17.32 -14.90
C GLU A 81 -10.89 18.16 -14.54
N GLN A 82 -11.00 19.49 -14.64
CA GLN A 82 -9.87 20.40 -14.46
C GLN A 82 -9.39 20.42 -13.01
N THR A 83 -10.32 20.48 -12.05
CA THR A 83 -10.01 20.40 -10.62
C THR A 83 -9.23 19.12 -10.29
N VAL A 84 -9.66 17.97 -10.79
CA VAL A 84 -8.99 16.69 -10.49
C VAL A 84 -7.65 16.57 -11.24
N TYR A 85 -7.55 17.11 -12.45
CA TYR A 85 -6.28 17.20 -13.17
C TYR A 85 -5.26 18.03 -12.37
N ASP A 86 -5.66 19.23 -11.93
CA ASP A 86 -4.78 20.13 -11.18
C ASP A 86 -4.37 19.53 -9.83
N LEU A 87 -5.29 18.87 -9.13
CA LEU A 87 -4.98 18.11 -7.91
C LEU A 87 -3.94 17.01 -8.18
N THR A 88 -4.17 16.19 -9.20
CA THR A 88 -3.28 15.07 -9.56
C THR A 88 -1.89 15.58 -9.93
N ARG A 89 -1.83 16.61 -10.78
CA ARG A 89 -0.58 17.28 -11.17
C ARG A 89 0.17 17.83 -9.96
N THR A 90 -0.52 18.62 -9.15
CA THR A 90 0.08 19.27 -7.98
C THR A 90 0.62 18.25 -7.00
N PHE A 91 -0.11 17.15 -6.76
CA PHE A 91 0.35 16.06 -5.91
C PHE A 91 1.68 15.46 -6.41
N TRP A 92 1.76 15.09 -7.69
CA TRP A 92 2.95 14.45 -8.24
C TRP A 92 4.14 15.40 -8.39
N GLU A 93 3.91 16.65 -8.79
CA GLU A 93 4.97 17.67 -8.91
C GLU A 93 5.57 18.06 -7.55
N ASN A 94 4.87 17.79 -6.45
CA ASN A 94 5.32 18.10 -5.09
C ASN A 94 5.58 16.83 -4.25
N ILE A 95 5.63 15.64 -4.85
CA ILE A 95 5.71 14.38 -4.10
C ILE A 95 6.96 14.27 -3.23
N GLU A 96 8.08 14.85 -3.68
CA GLU A 96 9.33 14.88 -2.92
C GLU A 96 9.20 15.73 -1.65
N GLU A 97 8.57 16.89 -1.75
CA GLU A 97 8.34 17.78 -0.61
C GLU A 97 7.35 17.15 0.37
N LEU A 98 6.25 16.59 -0.13
CA LEU A 98 5.28 15.84 0.67
C LEU A 98 5.95 14.66 1.40
N GLY A 99 6.92 13.99 0.77
CA GLY A 99 7.71 12.92 1.36
C GLY A 99 8.64 13.35 2.51
N LYS A 100 8.96 14.65 2.64
CA LYS A 100 9.71 15.19 3.79
C LYS A 100 8.83 15.29 5.03
N SER A 101 7.56 15.66 4.87
CA SER A 101 6.61 15.79 5.96
C SER A 101 5.88 14.48 6.30
N GLN A 102 5.70 13.59 5.32
CA GLN A 102 4.99 12.33 5.47
C GLN A 102 5.85 11.16 4.96
N ALA A 103 6.36 10.36 5.90
CA ALA A 103 7.27 9.25 5.60
C ALA A 103 6.70 8.25 4.58
N ASN A 104 5.38 8.02 4.60
CA ASN A 104 4.71 7.09 3.69
C ASN A 104 4.68 7.55 2.22
N LEU A 105 4.88 8.85 1.96
CA LEU A 105 4.93 9.40 0.61
C LEU A 105 6.34 9.42 0.03
N LYS A 106 7.36 9.22 0.87
CA LYS A 106 8.76 9.27 0.46
C LYS A 106 9.08 8.12 -0.50
N GLY A 107 9.58 8.47 -1.68
CA GLY A 107 9.98 7.49 -2.70
C GLY A 107 8.80 6.89 -3.48
N LEU A 108 7.60 7.46 -3.37
CA LEU A 108 6.50 7.12 -4.28
C LEU A 108 6.88 7.43 -5.72
N LYS A 109 6.49 6.52 -6.61
CA LYS A 109 6.81 6.55 -8.04
C LYS A 109 5.54 6.68 -8.85
N ILE A 110 5.51 7.64 -9.77
CA ILE A 110 4.34 7.89 -10.62
C ILE A 110 4.05 6.69 -11.53
N GLU A 111 5.08 5.92 -11.90
CA GLU A 111 4.95 4.71 -12.72
C GLU A 111 4.11 3.64 -12.05
N ASP A 112 3.99 3.69 -10.72
CA ASP A 112 3.19 2.75 -9.97
C ASP A 112 1.78 3.30 -9.66
N ALA A 113 1.46 4.55 -9.99
CA ALA A 113 0.20 5.20 -9.61
C ALA A 113 -1.05 4.43 -10.01
N VAL A 114 -1.03 3.79 -11.19
CA VAL A 114 -2.19 3.10 -11.79
C VAL A 114 -2.07 1.58 -11.81
N LYS A 115 -0.97 1.02 -11.28
CA LYS A 115 -0.75 -0.44 -11.21
C LYS A 115 -1.40 -1.03 -9.98
N ASP A 116 -1.92 -2.26 -10.06
CA ASP A 116 -2.45 -3.00 -8.91
C ASP A 116 -3.52 -2.26 -8.09
N ILE A 117 -4.31 -1.39 -8.74
CA ILE A 117 -5.41 -0.63 -8.13
C ILE A 117 -6.77 -1.36 -8.27
N ALA A 118 -6.77 -2.68 -8.45
CA ALA A 118 -8.00 -3.49 -8.61
C ALA A 118 -8.93 -3.01 -9.74
N SER A 119 -8.38 -2.49 -10.83
CA SER A 119 -9.14 -1.93 -11.95
C SER A 119 -10.14 -0.84 -11.54
N LEU A 120 -9.85 -0.11 -10.45
CA LEU A 120 -10.65 1.05 -10.05
C LEU A 120 -10.67 2.08 -11.19
N PRO A 121 -11.84 2.65 -11.49
CA PRO A 121 -11.94 3.68 -12.52
C PRO A 121 -11.17 4.92 -12.10
N LEU A 122 -10.44 5.50 -13.05
CA LEU A 122 -9.78 6.78 -12.86
C LEU A 122 -10.74 7.91 -13.22
N HIS A 123 -10.72 8.97 -12.43
CA HIS A 123 -11.38 10.22 -12.79
C HIS A 123 -10.75 10.78 -14.07
N GLU A 124 -11.55 11.41 -14.93
CA GLU A 124 -11.12 11.89 -16.25
C GLU A 124 -9.90 12.82 -16.16
N GLY A 125 -9.90 13.76 -15.21
CA GLY A 125 -8.75 14.65 -14.96
C GLY A 125 -7.47 13.91 -14.55
N ALA A 126 -7.56 12.88 -13.71
CA ALA A 126 -6.41 12.07 -13.33
C ALA A 126 -5.92 11.21 -14.51
N ALA A 127 -6.85 10.61 -15.26
CA ALA A 127 -6.54 9.83 -16.44
C ALA A 127 -5.84 10.68 -17.51
N ARG A 128 -6.28 11.92 -17.73
CA ARG A 128 -5.63 12.88 -18.64
C ARG A 128 -4.19 13.12 -18.22
N TYR A 129 -3.94 13.46 -16.95
CA TYR A 129 -2.59 13.66 -16.43
C TYR A 129 -1.69 12.43 -16.62
N TYR A 130 -2.18 11.24 -16.27
CA TYR A 130 -1.41 10.01 -16.42
C TYR A 130 -1.14 9.64 -17.89
N LYS A 131 -2.04 9.96 -18.81
CA LYS A 131 -1.80 9.80 -20.26
C LYS A 131 -0.70 10.74 -20.76
N GLU A 132 -0.74 12.02 -20.37
CA GLU A 132 0.30 12.99 -20.73
C GLU A 132 1.69 12.60 -20.21
N LYS A 133 1.75 12.01 -19.01
CA LYS A 133 2.98 11.46 -18.42
C LYS A 133 3.34 10.06 -18.94
N LYS A 134 2.59 9.50 -19.90
CA LYS A 134 2.80 8.16 -20.49
C LYS A 134 2.78 7.01 -19.46
N ILE A 135 1.98 7.20 -18.41
CA ILE A 135 1.76 6.22 -17.34
C ILE A 135 0.53 5.37 -17.64
N LEU A 136 -0.47 5.96 -18.31
CA LEU A 136 -1.69 5.32 -18.74
C LEU A 136 -1.74 5.34 -20.28
N ASN A 137 -1.98 4.18 -20.90
CA ASN A 137 -2.17 4.04 -22.34
C ASN A 137 -3.66 4.05 -22.69
#